data_AF-A0A937ZUN3-F1
#
_entry.id   AF-A0A937ZUN3-F1
#
_cell.length_a   1.000
_cell.length_b   1.000
_cell.length_c   1.000
_cell.angle_alpha   90.00
_cell.angle_beta   90.00
_cell.angle_gamma   90.00
#
_symmetry.space_group_name_H-M   'P 1'
#
loop_
_entity.id
_entity.type
_entity.pdbx_description
1 polymer ?
#
loop_
_entity_poly.entity_id
_entity_poly.type
_entity_poly.pdbx_seq_one_letter_code
_entity_poly.pdbx_strand_id
1 'polypeptide(L)'
;MVFRALAQGQFQRFGAAPPGGAASGEAALNAPYGVMSPAQRYAMRAMRFIHENRIKDSAQRAIALASYHHAQANPRAVMHGRPLTAEAYDESRWIVEPWRLFDCCMENDGAAALIVVPAERAKDFKHKPTYLLGSAQGSEYRNAARGHNAPLYATSSFTTVAPQ
;
A
#
# COMPACT_ATOMS: atom_id res chain seq x y z
N MET A 1 21.03 -12.15 -6.64
CA MET A 1 19.83 -11.71 -7.39
C MET A 1 18.64 -11.87 -6.48
N VAL A 2 17.85 -10.80 -6.27
CA VAL A 2 16.58 -10.84 -5.54
C VAL A 2 15.49 -10.57 -6.55
N PHE A 3 14.48 -11.43 -6.66
CA PHE A 3 13.37 -11.21 -7.58
C PHE A 3 12.04 -11.39 -6.87
N ARG A 4 11.01 -10.70 -7.38
CA ARG A 4 9.62 -10.89 -6.98
C ARG A 4 8.73 -10.81 -8.21
N ALA A 5 7.76 -11.71 -8.29
CA ALA A 5 6.71 -11.70 -9.29
C ALA A 5 5.35 -11.80 -8.62
N LEU A 6 4.33 -11.21 -9.24
CA LEU A 6 2.94 -11.24 -8.82
C LEU A 6 2.08 -11.51 -10.07
N ALA A 7 1.20 -12.49 -9.97
CA ALA A 7 0.20 -12.83 -10.98
C ALA A 7 -1.15 -12.98 -10.29
N GLN A 8 -1.89 -11.88 -10.18
CA GLN A 8 -3.19 -11.82 -9.51
C GLN A 8 -4.30 -12.46 -10.34
N GLY A 9 -4.15 -12.57 -11.66
CA GLY A 9 -5.15 -13.20 -12.54
C GLY A 9 -5.24 -14.73 -12.44
N GLN A 10 -4.22 -15.41 -11.91
CA GLN A 10 -4.16 -16.89 -11.85
C GLN A 10 -4.61 -17.49 -10.51
N PHE A 11 -4.71 -16.68 -9.45
CA PHE A 11 -5.03 -17.12 -8.10
C PHE A 11 -6.12 -16.24 -7.45
N GLN A 12 -6.20 -16.25 -6.11
CA GLN A 12 -7.12 -15.38 -5.37
C GLN A 12 -6.78 -13.90 -5.59
N ARG A 13 -7.78 -13.11 -5.99
CA ARG A 13 -7.65 -11.65 -6.11
C ARG A 13 -7.58 -11.03 -4.71
N PHE A 14 -6.65 -10.12 -4.49
CA PHE A 14 -6.46 -9.48 -3.18
C PHE A 14 -7.64 -8.60 -2.79
N GLY A 15 -8.36 -8.05 -3.78
CA GLY A 15 -9.59 -7.30 -3.58
C GLY A 15 -10.85 -8.14 -3.35
N ALA A 16 -10.77 -9.47 -3.47
CA ALA A 16 -11.91 -10.38 -3.29
C ALA A 16 -11.81 -11.17 -1.99
N ALA A 17 -12.96 -11.54 -1.44
CA ALA A 17 -13.01 -12.49 -0.34
C ALA A 17 -12.60 -13.89 -0.83
N PRO A 18 -11.74 -14.62 -0.10
CA PRO A 18 -11.46 -16.00 -0.45
C PRO A 18 -12.73 -16.85 -0.36
N PRO A 19 -12.91 -17.86 -1.24
CA PRO A 19 -14.10 -18.69 -1.24
C PRO A 19 -14.13 -19.57 0.03
N GLY A 20 -15.31 -19.58 0.69
CA GLY A 20 -15.83 -20.61 1.60
C GLY A 20 -14.94 -21.15 2.73
N GLY A 21 -15.39 -21.00 3.98
CA GLY A 21 -14.81 -21.67 5.15
C GLY A 21 -15.33 -21.10 6.47
N ALA A 22 -15.17 -21.85 7.57
CA ALA A 22 -15.41 -21.30 8.90
C ALA A 22 -14.38 -20.21 9.19
N ALA A 23 -14.84 -19.01 9.55
CA ALA A 23 -13.94 -17.96 10.01
C ALA A 23 -13.30 -18.41 11.34
N SER A 24 -11.99 -18.63 11.32
CA SER A 24 -11.24 -19.12 12.48
C SER A 24 -10.01 -18.25 12.73
N GLY A 25 -9.43 -18.39 13.93
CA GLY A 25 -8.32 -17.56 14.37
C GLY A 25 -8.65 -16.07 14.26
N GLU A 26 -7.71 -15.30 13.72
CA GLU A 26 -7.85 -13.85 13.62
C GLU A 26 -8.91 -13.38 12.60
N ALA A 27 -9.26 -14.22 11.63
CA ALA A 27 -10.30 -13.90 10.65
C ALA A 27 -11.69 -13.85 11.28
N ALA A 28 -11.91 -14.61 12.36
CA ALA A 28 -13.16 -14.60 13.13
C ALA A 28 -13.47 -13.23 13.77
N LEU A 29 -12.45 -12.38 13.94
CA LEU A 29 -12.61 -11.04 14.53
C LEU A 29 -13.13 -10.01 13.53
N ASN A 30 -13.12 -10.31 12.22
CA ASN A 30 -13.37 -9.31 11.16
C ASN A 30 -14.38 -9.76 10.13
N ALA A 31 -14.26 -11.00 9.67
CA ALA A 31 -15.10 -11.52 8.59
C ALA A 31 -16.59 -11.50 8.97
N PRO A 32 -17.03 -11.88 10.19
CA PRO A 32 -18.43 -11.78 10.59
C PRO A 32 -18.99 -10.35 10.59
N TYR A 33 -18.12 -9.34 10.70
CA TYR A 33 -18.47 -7.92 10.71
C TYR A 33 -18.31 -7.25 9.34
N GLY A 34 -18.10 -8.03 8.26
CA GLY A 34 -18.00 -7.51 6.90
C GLY A 34 -16.66 -6.83 6.56
N VAL A 35 -15.65 -6.93 7.43
CA VAL A 35 -14.29 -6.40 7.19
C VAL A 35 -13.46 -7.44 6.44
N MET A 36 -13.57 -7.43 5.13
CA MET A 36 -13.07 -8.51 4.26
C MET A 36 -11.99 -8.03 3.29
N SER A 37 -11.94 -6.75 2.92
CA SER A 37 -10.97 -6.20 1.98
C SER A 37 -9.83 -5.42 2.67
N PRO A 38 -8.66 -5.30 2.04
CA PRO A 38 -7.60 -4.42 2.52
C PRO A 38 -8.06 -2.96 2.68
N ALA A 39 -8.86 -2.44 1.74
CA ALA A 39 -9.37 -1.07 1.80
C ALA A 39 -10.16 -0.80 3.09
N GLN A 40 -11.04 -1.73 3.49
CA GLN A 40 -11.80 -1.62 4.76
C GLN A 40 -10.87 -1.67 5.98
N ARG A 41 -9.86 -2.55 5.97
CA ARG A 41 -8.91 -2.67 7.08
C ARG A 41 -8.05 -1.41 7.26
N TYR A 42 -7.61 -0.80 6.16
CA TYR A 42 -6.84 0.43 6.20
C TYR A 42 -7.71 1.66 6.46
N ALA A 43 -8.98 1.66 6.05
CA ALA A 43 -9.92 2.74 6.32
C ALA A 43 -10.05 3.02 7.82
N MET A 44 -10.22 1.98 8.64
CA MET A 44 -10.34 2.17 10.10
C MET A 44 -9.07 2.80 10.71
N ARG A 45 -7.88 2.41 10.25
CA ARG A 45 -6.61 3.02 10.69
C ARG A 45 -6.50 4.47 10.26
N ALA A 46 -6.84 4.76 9.01
CA ALA A 46 -6.79 6.12 8.47
C ALA A 46 -7.82 7.04 9.14
N MET A 47 -9.05 6.59 9.36
CA MET A 47 -10.06 7.36 10.09
C MET A 47 -9.60 7.69 11.50
N ARG A 48 -8.95 6.74 12.20
CA ARG A 48 -8.36 7.02 13.51
C ARG A 48 -7.26 8.06 13.43
N PHE A 49 -6.36 7.94 12.46
CA PHE A 49 -5.27 8.90 12.25
C PHE A 49 -5.79 10.30 11.91
N ILE A 50 -6.78 10.40 11.03
CA ILE A 50 -7.45 11.65 10.64
C ILE A 50 -8.13 12.29 11.86
N HIS A 51 -8.82 11.49 12.68
CA HIS A 51 -9.47 11.97 13.90
C HIS A 51 -8.47 12.56 14.90
N GLU A 52 -7.36 11.85 15.17
CA GLU A 52 -6.35 12.28 16.14
C GLU A 52 -5.56 13.51 15.65
N ASN A 53 -5.24 13.57 14.35
CA ASN A 53 -4.36 14.59 13.78
C ASN A 53 -5.11 15.72 13.04
N ARG A 54 -6.44 15.64 12.97
CA ARG A 54 -7.31 16.62 12.29
C ARG A 54 -6.89 16.90 10.84
N ILE A 55 -6.52 15.83 10.13
CA ILE A 55 -6.10 15.91 8.74
C ILE A 55 -7.29 16.30 7.86
N LYS A 56 -7.07 17.23 6.93
CA LYS A 56 -8.08 17.65 5.96
C LYS A 56 -8.19 16.64 4.81
N ASP A 57 -9.40 16.44 4.31
CA ASP A 57 -9.70 15.57 3.15
C ASP A 57 -8.91 15.93 1.88
N SER A 58 -8.42 17.17 1.79
CA SER A 58 -7.54 17.59 0.70
C SER A 58 -6.21 16.83 0.65
N ALA A 59 -5.78 16.22 1.76
CA ALA A 59 -4.54 15.46 1.81
C ALA A 59 -4.59 14.20 0.94
N GLN A 60 -5.69 13.44 1.01
CA GLN A 60 -5.89 12.24 0.19
C GLN A 60 -5.92 12.60 -1.30
N ARG A 61 -6.69 13.64 -1.66
CA ARG A 61 -6.72 14.16 -3.03
C ARG A 61 -5.33 14.52 -3.54
N ALA A 62 -4.53 15.23 -2.73
CA ALA A 62 -3.19 15.63 -3.11
C ALA A 62 -2.28 14.43 -3.38
N ILE A 63 -2.36 13.37 -2.55
CA ILE A 63 -1.59 12.13 -2.72
C ILE A 63 -1.99 11.42 -4.03
N ALA A 64 -3.29 11.31 -4.30
CA ALA A 64 -3.77 10.67 -5.53
C ALA A 64 -3.31 11.44 -6.77
N LEU A 65 -3.49 12.76 -6.80
CA LEU A 65 -3.07 13.60 -7.93
C LEU A 65 -1.55 13.54 -8.15
N ALA A 66 -0.75 13.59 -7.09
CA ALA A 66 0.71 13.47 -7.20
C ALA A 66 1.13 12.11 -7.79
N SER A 67 0.49 11.02 -7.34
CA SER A 67 0.76 9.67 -7.86
C SER A 67 0.44 9.56 -9.34
N TYR A 68 -0.71 10.10 -9.76
CA TYR A 68 -1.14 10.10 -11.16
C TYR A 68 -0.29 11.01 -12.04
N HIS A 69 0.15 12.16 -11.53
CA HIS A 69 1.10 13.05 -12.20
C HIS A 69 2.41 12.34 -12.49
N HIS A 70 3.02 11.68 -11.50
CA HIS A 70 4.26 10.92 -11.69
C HIS A 70 4.07 9.71 -12.62
N ALA A 71 2.89 9.10 -12.63
CA ALA A 71 2.58 8.04 -13.58
C ALA A 71 2.63 8.53 -15.05
N GLN A 72 2.31 9.79 -15.33
CA GLN A 72 2.41 10.34 -16.68
C GLN A 72 3.85 10.50 -17.17
N ALA A 73 4.83 10.59 -16.26
CA ALA A 73 6.24 10.65 -16.60
C ALA A 73 6.89 9.27 -16.77
N ASN A 74 6.14 8.17 -16.55
CA ASN A 74 6.66 6.82 -16.62
C ASN A 74 5.90 5.99 -17.68
N PRO A 75 6.49 5.72 -18.87
CA PRO A 75 5.83 4.95 -19.92
C PRO A 75 5.51 3.50 -19.53
N ARG A 76 6.04 3.00 -18.41
CA ARG A 76 5.73 1.66 -17.87
C ARG A 76 4.59 1.66 -16.87
N ALA A 77 4.06 2.83 -16.48
CA ALA A 77 2.96 2.90 -15.53
C ALA A 77 1.64 2.47 -16.17
N VAL A 78 0.81 1.72 -15.46
CA VAL A 78 -0.51 1.27 -15.95
C VAL A 78 -1.45 2.44 -16.30
N MET A 79 -1.29 3.58 -15.62
CA MET A 79 -2.06 4.80 -15.87
C MET A 79 -1.34 5.83 -16.75
N HIS A 80 -0.26 5.45 -17.43
CA HIS A 80 0.39 6.34 -18.39
C HIS A 80 -0.58 6.70 -19.53
N GLY A 81 -0.67 7.99 -19.88
CA GLY A 81 -1.62 8.51 -20.86
C GLY A 81 -3.05 8.66 -20.33
N ARG A 82 -3.27 8.45 -19.02
CA ARG A 82 -4.57 8.54 -18.34
C ARG A 82 -4.45 9.43 -17.09
N PRO A 83 -4.31 10.76 -17.25
CA PRO A 83 -4.18 11.66 -16.12
C PRO A 83 -5.47 11.69 -15.27
N LEU A 84 -5.31 12.06 -14.00
CA LEU A 84 -6.42 12.27 -13.07
C LEU A 84 -6.56 13.77 -12.80
N THR A 85 -7.76 14.32 -12.98
CA THR A 85 -8.08 15.70 -12.57
C THR A 85 -8.65 15.72 -11.15
N ALA A 86 -8.66 16.89 -10.50
CA ALA A 86 -9.21 17.04 -9.16
C ALA A 86 -10.72 16.77 -9.16
N GLU A 87 -11.43 17.23 -10.18
CA GLU A 87 -12.87 17.06 -10.35
C GLU A 87 -13.21 15.57 -10.52
N ALA A 88 -12.47 14.86 -11.36
CA ALA A 88 -12.65 13.42 -11.55
C ALA A 88 -12.38 12.64 -10.25
N TYR A 89 -11.43 13.09 -9.43
CA TYR A 89 -11.21 12.51 -8.11
C TYR A 89 -12.41 12.75 -7.19
N ASP A 90 -12.87 13.99 -7.07
CA ASP A 90 -13.94 14.39 -6.15
C ASP A 90 -15.29 13.74 -6.52
N GLU A 91 -15.55 13.56 -7.82
CA GLU A 91 -16.74 12.87 -8.36
C GLU A 91 -16.64 11.34 -8.31
N SER A 92 -15.45 10.79 -8.06
CA SER A 92 -15.27 9.35 -8.06
C SER A 92 -15.98 8.68 -6.89
N ARG A 93 -16.54 7.49 -7.15
CA ARG A 93 -17.30 6.74 -6.14
C ARG A 93 -16.47 6.42 -4.90
N TRP A 94 -17.13 6.36 -3.75
CA TRP A 94 -16.56 5.74 -2.57
C TRP A 94 -16.34 4.24 -2.78
N ILE A 95 -15.20 3.74 -2.30
CA ILE A 95 -14.97 2.30 -2.11
C ILE A 95 -15.36 1.93 -0.68
N VAL A 96 -14.85 2.69 0.27
CA VAL A 96 -15.18 2.66 1.71
C VAL A 96 -14.60 3.94 2.28
N GLU A 97 -15.35 4.70 3.08
CA GLU A 97 -14.82 5.92 3.67
C GLU A 97 -13.57 5.62 4.52
N PRO A 98 -12.45 6.36 4.36
CA PRO A 98 -12.29 7.63 3.66
C PRO A 98 -11.66 7.50 2.25
N TRP A 99 -11.78 6.33 1.62
CA TRP A 99 -11.18 6.01 0.32
C TRP A 99 -12.17 6.09 -0.83
N ARG A 100 -11.89 7.00 -1.76
CA ARG A 100 -12.50 7.03 -3.09
C ARG A 100 -11.82 6.03 -4.02
N LEU A 101 -12.38 5.85 -5.21
CA LEU A 101 -11.85 4.92 -6.22
C LEU A 101 -10.35 5.13 -6.48
N PHE A 102 -9.92 6.38 -6.59
CA PHE A 102 -8.54 6.73 -6.94
C PHE A 102 -7.56 6.71 -5.76
N ASP A 103 -8.05 6.49 -4.53
CA ASP A 103 -7.20 6.20 -3.36
C ASP A 103 -6.78 4.72 -3.31
N CYS A 104 -7.50 3.86 -4.02
CA CYS A 104 -7.25 2.43 -4.08
C CYS A 104 -6.37 2.08 -5.29
N CYS A 105 -5.20 1.49 -5.05
CA CYS A 105 -4.37 1.00 -6.13
C CYS A 105 -5.07 -0.11 -6.93
N MET A 106 -4.74 -0.19 -8.22
CA MET A 106 -5.23 -1.26 -9.08
C MET A 106 -4.44 -2.54 -8.83
N GLU A 107 -5.10 -3.66 -9.11
CA GLU A 107 -4.43 -4.94 -9.21
C GLU A 107 -3.60 -5.01 -10.50
N ASN A 108 -2.36 -5.48 -10.40
CA ASN A 108 -1.41 -5.53 -11.51
C ASN A 108 -0.63 -6.84 -11.48
N ASP A 109 -0.46 -7.44 -12.66
CA ASP A 109 0.48 -8.53 -12.87
C ASP A 109 1.84 -7.94 -13.26
N GLY A 110 2.92 -8.44 -12.67
CA GLY A 110 4.25 -7.91 -12.94
C GLY A 110 5.37 -8.62 -12.18
N ALA A 111 6.60 -8.38 -12.62
CA ALA A 111 7.81 -8.90 -11.98
C ALA A 111 8.91 -7.84 -11.95
N ALA A 112 9.73 -7.90 -10.91
CA ALA A 112 10.92 -7.06 -10.75
C ALA A 112 12.06 -7.90 -10.18
N ALA A 113 13.29 -7.60 -10.62
CA ALA A 113 14.50 -8.20 -10.11
C ALA A 113 15.56 -7.13 -9.82
N LEU A 114 16.31 -7.35 -8.74
CA LEU A 114 17.44 -6.53 -8.31
C LEU A 114 18.69 -7.40 -8.27
N ILE A 115 19.76 -6.92 -8.90
CA ILE A 115 21.09 -7.53 -8.82
C ILE A 115 21.87 -6.74 -7.76
N VAL A 116 22.01 -7.34 -6.59
CA VAL A 116 22.82 -6.80 -5.49
C VAL A 116 24.14 -7.56 -5.46
N VAL A 117 25.24 -6.81 -5.45
CA VAL A 117 26.61 -7.32 -5.40
C VAL A 117 27.40 -6.55 -4.33
N PRO A 118 28.52 -7.10 -3.85
CA PRO A 118 29.47 -6.32 -3.05
C PRO A 118 29.92 -5.03 -3.77
N ALA A 119 30.13 -3.95 -3.02
CA ALA A 119 30.41 -2.62 -3.56
C ALA A 119 31.65 -2.60 -4.48
N GLU A 120 32.67 -3.38 -4.14
CA GLU A 120 33.92 -3.54 -4.88
C GLU A 120 33.75 -4.22 -6.25
N ARG A 121 32.71 -5.05 -6.40
CA ARG A 121 32.35 -5.71 -7.66
C ARG A 121 31.44 -4.87 -8.53
N ALA A 122 30.88 -3.78 -8.01
CA ALA A 122 29.95 -2.94 -8.75
C ALA A 122 30.60 -2.31 -10.01
N LYS A 123 31.93 -2.08 -9.97
CA LYS A 123 32.72 -1.59 -11.11
C LYS A 123 32.83 -2.58 -12.27
N ASP A 124 32.56 -3.87 -12.04
CA ASP A 124 32.63 -4.90 -13.07
C ASP A 124 31.39 -4.89 -13.99
N PHE A 125 30.38 -4.06 -13.67
CA PHE A 125 29.13 -3.95 -14.42
C PHE A 125 29.09 -2.70 -15.31
N LYS A 126 28.33 -2.79 -16.42
CA LYS A 126 28.22 -1.72 -17.43
C LYS A 126 27.56 -0.43 -16.93
N HIS A 127 26.69 -0.53 -15.92
CA HIS A 127 25.88 0.60 -15.46
C HIS A 127 26.49 1.28 -14.24
N LYS A 128 26.28 2.60 -14.11
CA LYS A 128 26.65 3.35 -12.90
C LYS A 128 25.96 2.71 -11.68
N PRO A 129 26.71 2.32 -10.64
CA PRO A 129 26.13 1.63 -9.49
C PRO A 129 25.35 2.57 -8.58
N THR A 130 24.33 2.03 -7.92
CA THR A 130 23.58 2.68 -6.84
C THR A 130 23.91 1.96 -5.54
N TYR A 131 24.51 2.67 -4.57
CA TYR A 131 24.93 2.09 -3.30
C TYR A 131 23.78 2.03 -2.29
N LEU A 132 23.61 0.87 -1.65
CA LEU A 132 22.67 0.69 -0.54
C LEU A 132 23.32 1.19 0.75
N LEU A 133 22.92 2.38 1.21
CA LEU A 133 23.48 3.00 2.42
C LEU A 133 22.90 2.44 3.72
N GLY A 134 21.70 1.86 3.67
CA GLY A 134 21.03 1.29 4.82
C GLY A 134 19.82 0.44 4.44
N SER A 135 19.52 -0.56 5.26
CA SER A 135 18.32 -1.40 5.14
C SER A 135 17.82 -1.70 6.55
N ALA A 136 16.53 -1.45 6.80
CA ALA A 136 15.90 -1.69 8.08
C ALA A 136 14.54 -2.37 7.89
N GLN A 137 14.21 -3.28 8.80
CA GLN A 137 12.89 -3.86 8.93
C GLN A 137 12.41 -3.64 10.35
N GLY A 138 11.18 -3.17 10.50
CA GLY A 138 10.54 -2.93 11.79
C GLY A 138 9.21 -3.66 11.88
N SER A 139 8.92 -4.21 13.06
CA SER A 139 7.60 -4.71 13.40
C SER A 139 7.38 -4.58 14.90
N GLU A 140 6.35 -3.85 15.29
CA GLU A 140 5.99 -3.70 16.70
C GLU A 140 5.07 -4.81 17.21
N TYR A 141 4.80 -4.78 18.52
CA TYR A 141 3.85 -5.68 19.17
C TYR A 141 2.48 -5.62 18.47
N ARG A 142 2.00 -6.78 18.03
CA ARG A 142 0.74 -6.94 17.29
C ARG A 142 0.67 -6.10 16.00
N ASN A 143 1.82 -5.78 15.39
CA ASN A 143 1.83 -5.25 14.03
C ASN A 143 1.07 -6.20 13.09
N ALA A 144 0.29 -5.63 12.18
CA ALA A 144 -0.59 -6.34 11.27
C ALA A 144 -1.68 -7.21 11.92
N ALA A 145 -1.93 -7.08 13.24
CA ALA A 145 -3.07 -7.74 13.85
C ALA A 145 -4.37 -7.29 13.18
N ARG A 146 -5.04 -8.23 12.50
CA ARG A 146 -6.35 -8.08 11.90
C ARG A 146 -7.40 -7.77 12.95
N GLY A 147 -7.22 -8.15 14.23
CA GLY A 147 -8.12 -7.76 15.31
C GLY A 147 -8.21 -6.25 15.61
N HIS A 148 -7.49 -5.40 14.88
CA HIS A 148 -7.49 -3.95 15.01
C HIS A 148 -7.20 -3.44 16.44
N ASN A 149 -6.41 -4.20 17.20
CA ASN A 149 -6.06 -3.95 18.60
C ASN A 149 -4.56 -3.66 18.82
N ALA A 150 -3.86 -3.20 17.76
CA ALA A 150 -2.47 -2.79 17.86
C ALA A 150 -2.35 -1.51 18.71
N PRO A 151 -1.39 -1.41 19.66
CA PRO A 151 -1.29 -0.25 20.54
C PRO A 151 -1.12 1.09 19.79
N LEU A 152 -0.32 1.08 18.72
CA LEU A 152 -0.10 2.24 17.84
C LEU A 152 -0.92 2.12 16.55
N TYR A 153 -2.23 1.91 16.72
CA TYR A 153 -3.14 1.59 15.63
C TYR A 153 -3.13 2.62 14.49
N ALA A 154 -3.17 3.91 14.84
CA ALA A 154 -3.23 5.04 13.92
C ALA A 154 -1.94 5.21 13.08
N THR A 155 -0.78 4.89 13.65
CA THR A 155 0.53 5.04 12.96
C THR A 155 0.96 3.76 12.25
N SER A 156 0.04 2.82 12.04
CA SER A 156 0.32 1.50 11.48
C SER A 156 1.35 0.68 12.26
N SER A 157 1.42 0.86 13.58
CA SER A 157 2.34 0.12 14.46
C SER A 157 3.81 0.46 14.21
N PHE A 158 4.09 1.73 13.90
CA PHE A 158 5.45 2.27 13.81
C PHE A 158 5.61 3.47 14.76
N THR A 159 6.66 3.41 15.57
CA THR A 159 7.29 4.54 16.26
C THR A 159 8.36 5.18 15.37
N THR A 160 8.76 6.41 15.70
CA THR A 160 9.88 7.07 15.01
C THR A 160 11.16 6.28 15.27
N VAL A 161 11.77 5.73 14.21
CA VAL A 161 13.01 4.94 14.28
C VAL A 161 14.29 5.80 14.21
N ALA A 162 14.13 7.11 14.03
CA ALA A 162 15.21 8.10 14.03
C ALA A 162 14.85 9.26 14.97
N PRO A 163 15.82 9.95 15.60
CA PRO A 163 15.53 11.15 16.38
C PRO A 163 14.86 12.22 15.49
N GLN A 164 13.91 12.96 16.07
CA GLN A 164 13.28 14.12 15.42
C GLN A 164 14.23 15.31 15.36
#